data_AF-A0A7A6NIG6-F1
#
_entry.id   AF-A0A7A6NIG6-F1
#
_cell.length_a   1.000
_cell.length_b   1.000
_cell.length_c   1.000
_cell.angle_alpha   90.00
_cell.angle_beta   90.00
_cell.angle_gamma   90.00
#
_symmetry.space_group_name_H-M   'P 1'
#
loop_
_entity.id
_entity.type
_entity.pdbx_description
1 polymer ?
#
loop_
_entity_poly.entity_id
_entity_poly.type
_entity_poly.pdbx_seq_one_letter_code
_entity_poly.pdbx_strand_id
1 'polypeptide(L)'
;MDLYIQIIVVACLTGMTSLLAHRSAAVFHDGIRPILPQLIEGYMNRREAGSIAFGLSIGFVASVGISFTLKTGLLNAWLLFLPTDILGVLAINSLMAFGLGAIWGILILTCLLPVNQLLTALPVDVLGSLGELSSPVVSAFALFPLVAIFYQFGWKQSL
;
A
#
# COMPACT_ATOMS: atom_id res chain seq x y z
N MET A 1 -16.42 2.61 22.93
CA MET A 1 -15.26 1.80 23.34
C MET A 1 -14.58 1.18 22.11
N ASP A 2 -15.36 0.81 21.09
CA ASP A 2 -14.87 0.10 19.89
C ASP A 2 -13.92 0.91 19.00
N LEU A 3 -14.17 2.21 18.78
CA LEU A 3 -13.30 3.04 17.94
C LEU A 3 -11.88 3.17 18.50
N TYR A 4 -11.74 3.34 19.82
CA TYR A 4 -10.41 3.44 20.45
C TYR A 4 -9.63 2.13 20.35
N ILE A 5 -10.31 0.99 20.48
CA ILE A 5 -9.70 -0.33 20.28
C ILE A 5 -9.26 -0.49 18.82
N GLN A 6 -10.10 -0.11 17.86
CA GLN A 6 -9.74 -0.14 16.43
C GLN A 6 -8.52 0.75 16.13
N ILE A 7 -8.48 1.96 16.67
CA ILE A 7 -7.33 2.87 16.51
C ILE A 7 -6.06 2.23 17.05
N ILE A 8 -6.10 1.66 18.25
CA ILE A 8 -4.93 1.01 18.86
C ILE A 8 -4.49 -0.19 18.01
N VAL A 9 -5.42 -1.05 17.60
CA VAL A 9 -5.12 -2.24 16.80
C VAL A 9 -4.51 -1.85 15.46
N VAL A 10 -5.11 -0.91 14.74
CA VAL A 10 -4.62 -0.45 13.43
C VAL A 10 -3.26 0.22 13.59
N ALA A 11 -3.08 1.09 14.59
CA ALA A 11 -1.81 1.78 14.84
C ALA A 11 -0.68 0.81 15.18
N CYS A 12 -0.94 -0.18 16.05
CA CYS A 12 0.04 -1.22 16.37
C CYS A 12 0.38 -2.07 15.15
N LEU A 13 -0.63 -2.43 14.34
CA LEU A 13 -0.43 -3.25 13.14
C LEU A 13 0.42 -2.50 12.10
N THR A 14 0.04 -1.27 11.74
CA THR A 14 0.78 -0.47 10.74
C THR A 14 2.15 -0.03 11.25
N GLY A 15 2.29 0.22 12.55
CA GLY A 15 3.60 0.44 13.18
C GLY A 15 4.49 -0.79 13.07
N MET A 16 3.94 -1.98 13.31
CA MET A 16 4.69 -3.23 13.22
C MET A 16 5.09 -3.56 11.78
N THR A 17 4.20 -3.38 10.79
CA THR A 17 4.56 -3.61 9.37
C THR A 17 5.65 -2.64 8.92
N SER A 18 5.57 -1.36 9.30
CA SER A 18 6.62 -0.40 8.99
C SER A 18 7.96 -0.75 9.65
N LEU A 19 7.94 -1.23 10.89
CA LEU A 19 9.13 -1.71 11.58
C LEU A 19 9.75 -2.95 10.90
N LEU A 20 8.93 -3.88 10.42
CA LEU A 20 9.40 -5.06 9.69
C LEU A 20 10.03 -4.68 8.35
N ALA A 21 9.43 -3.72 7.63
CA ALA A 21 9.98 -3.18 6.40
C ALA A 21 11.31 -2.44 6.65
N HIS A 22 11.41 -1.66 7.74
CA HIS A 22 12.64 -0.99 8.14
C HIS A 22 13.81 -1.94 8.39
N ARG A 23 13.51 -3.11 8.95
CA ARG A 23 14.48 -4.20 9.19
C ARG A 23 14.69 -5.10 7.99
N SER A 24 14.05 -4.81 6.84
CA SER A 24 14.10 -5.65 5.65
C SER A 24 13.68 -7.11 5.91
N ALA A 25 12.86 -7.34 6.94
CA ALA A 25 12.47 -8.68 7.38
C ALA A 25 11.20 -9.19 6.67
N ALA A 26 10.25 -8.28 6.46
CA ALA A 26 9.02 -8.55 5.72
C ALA A 26 8.50 -7.24 5.11
N VAL A 27 7.86 -7.35 3.95
CA VAL A 27 7.19 -6.26 3.24
C VAL A 27 5.88 -6.79 2.66
N PHE A 28 4.87 -5.93 2.56
CA PHE A 28 3.62 -6.28 1.91
C PHE A 28 3.77 -6.25 0.38
N HIS A 29 4.53 -5.31 -0.16
CA HIS A 29 4.79 -5.24 -1.60
C HIS A 29 5.89 -6.23 -2.01
N ASP A 30 5.50 -7.34 -2.63
CA ASP A 30 6.44 -8.38 -3.07
C ASP A 30 7.51 -7.88 -4.04
N GLY A 31 7.18 -6.92 -4.91
CA GLY A 31 8.15 -6.26 -5.79
C GLY A 31 9.31 -5.55 -5.08
N ILE A 32 9.19 -5.23 -3.79
CA ILE A 32 10.27 -4.64 -3.00
C ILE A 32 11.21 -5.73 -2.45
N ARG A 33 10.73 -6.96 -2.25
CA ARG A 33 11.50 -8.04 -1.60
C ARG A 33 12.85 -8.33 -2.26
N PRO A 34 13.00 -8.34 -3.60
CA PRO A 34 14.30 -8.59 -4.24
C PRO A 34 15.34 -7.48 -4.02
N ILE A 35 14.92 -6.26 -3.67
CA ILE A 35 15.85 -5.12 -3.50
C ILE A 35 16.34 -4.95 -2.05
N LEU A 36 15.59 -5.46 -1.07
CA LEU A 36 15.93 -5.29 0.35
C LEU A 36 17.28 -5.92 0.78
N PRO A 37 17.74 -7.06 0.20
CA PRO A 37 19.08 -7.57 0.48
C PRO A 37 20.18 -6.57 0.13
N GLN A 38 20.03 -5.81 -0.96
CA GLN A 38 21.02 -4.79 -1.38
C GLN A 38 21.14 -3.66 -0.33
N LEU A 39 20.06 -3.37 0.38
CA LEU A 39 20.06 -2.42 1.49
C LEU A 39 20.76 -2.97 2.74
N ILE A 40 20.62 -4.26 3.02
CA ILE A 40 21.28 -4.93 4.16
C ILE A 40 22.77 -5.08 3.90
N GLU A 41 23.15 -5.47 2.69
CA GLU A 41 24.53 -5.70 2.25
C GLU A 41 25.31 -4.39 2.02
N GLY A 42 24.61 -3.24 1.99
CA GLY A 42 25.22 -1.92 1.86
C GLY A 42 25.50 -1.49 0.42
N TYR A 43 25.02 -2.24 -0.58
CA TYR A 43 25.11 -1.87 -2.00
C TYR A 43 24.12 -0.78 -2.40
N MET A 44 23.06 -0.57 -1.61
CA MET A 44 22.02 0.41 -1.87
C MET A 44 21.75 1.26 -0.63
N ASN A 45 21.51 2.55 -0.84
CA ASN A 45 21.17 3.47 0.24
C ASN A 45 19.67 3.46 0.56
N ARG A 46 19.28 3.73 1.81
CA ARG A 46 17.84 3.77 2.23
C ARG A 46 16.97 4.70 1.37
N ARG A 47 17.53 5.83 0.93
CA ARG A 47 16.81 6.78 0.07
C ARG A 47 16.51 6.21 -1.32
N GLU A 48 17.45 5.44 -1.87
CA GLU A 48 17.30 4.78 -3.16
C GLU A 48 16.33 3.60 -3.06
N ALA A 49 16.48 2.76 -2.04
CA ALA A 49 15.50 1.69 -1.76
C ALA A 49 14.09 2.27 -1.56
N GLY A 50 13.99 3.41 -0.87
CA GLY A 50 12.73 4.10 -0.63
C GLY A 50 12.11 4.73 -1.87
N SER A 51 12.91 5.25 -2.82
CA SER A 51 12.38 5.77 -4.09
C SER A 51 11.85 4.64 -4.97
N ILE A 52 12.51 3.48 -4.99
CA ILE A 52 12.02 2.28 -5.68
C ILE A 52 10.73 1.78 -5.02
N ALA A 53 10.71 1.67 -3.67
CA ALA A 53 9.53 1.30 -2.91
C ALA A 53 8.34 2.22 -3.20
N PHE A 54 8.58 3.53 -3.23
CA PHE A 54 7.57 4.53 -3.58
C PHE A 54 7.06 4.37 -5.01
N GLY A 55 7.97 4.27 -6.00
CA GLY A 55 7.61 4.13 -7.41
C GLY A 55 6.77 2.90 -7.71
N LEU A 56 7.09 1.77 -7.07
CA LEU A 56 6.34 0.52 -7.21
C LEU A 56 4.95 0.59 -6.55
N SER A 57 4.84 1.27 -5.41
CA SER A 57 3.66 1.22 -4.55
C SER A 57 2.64 2.33 -4.81
N ILE A 58 3.07 3.54 -5.21
CA ILE A 58 2.20 4.73 -5.23
C ILE A 58 0.99 4.57 -6.16
N GLY A 59 1.18 3.90 -7.30
CA GLY A 59 0.09 3.62 -8.25
C GLY A 59 -1.02 2.79 -7.61
N PHE A 60 -0.68 1.78 -6.81
CA PHE A 60 -1.64 0.95 -6.09
C PHE A 60 -2.31 1.68 -4.93
N VAL A 61 -1.56 2.49 -4.19
CA VAL A 61 -2.10 3.30 -3.11
C VAL A 61 -3.15 4.27 -3.64
N ALA A 62 -2.87 4.96 -4.75
CA ALA A 62 -3.82 5.92 -5.33
C ALA A 62 -5.01 5.21 -6.00
N SER A 63 -4.76 4.20 -6.83
CA SER A 63 -5.81 3.53 -7.61
C SER A 63 -6.68 2.60 -6.75
N VAL A 64 -6.11 1.53 -6.19
CA VAL A 64 -6.87 0.53 -5.44
C VAL A 64 -7.04 0.95 -3.99
N GLY A 65 -6.01 1.51 -3.35
CA GLY A 65 -6.02 1.89 -1.94
C GLY A 65 -7.08 2.95 -1.63
N ILE A 66 -6.84 4.19 -2.04
CA ILE A 66 -7.69 5.34 -1.74
C ILE A 66 -9.04 5.19 -2.44
N SER A 67 -9.06 4.89 -3.73
CA SER A 67 -10.31 4.94 -4.49
C SER A 67 -11.32 3.87 -4.07
N PHE A 68 -10.86 2.65 -3.79
CA PHE A 68 -11.75 1.59 -3.30
C PHE A 68 -12.25 1.88 -1.88
N THR A 69 -11.37 2.36 -1.00
CA THR A 69 -11.74 2.69 0.38
C THR A 69 -12.73 3.83 0.45
N LEU A 70 -12.55 4.90 -0.33
CA LEU A 70 -13.47 6.02 -0.33
C LEU A 70 -14.85 5.65 -0.89
N LYS A 71 -14.92 4.77 -1.89
CA LYS A 71 -16.19 4.31 -2.47
C LYS A 71 -16.93 3.33 -1.57
N THR A 72 -16.23 2.38 -0.96
CA THR A 72 -16.86 1.31 -0.15
C THR A 72 -17.00 1.65 1.32
N GLY A 73 -16.24 2.64 1.81
CA GLY A 73 -16.12 2.92 3.24
C GLY A 73 -15.28 1.89 4.01
N LEU A 74 -14.68 0.91 3.32
CA LEU A 74 -13.92 -0.17 3.94
C LEU A 74 -12.41 0.05 3.81
N LEU A 75 -11.68 -0.24 4.88
CA LEU A 75 -10.22 -0.27 4.85
C LEU A 75 -9.73 -1.47 4.03
N ASN A 76 -8.68 -1.25 3.24
CA ASN A 76 -8.02 -2.32 2.49
C ASN A 76 -6.51 -2.37 2.77
N ALA A 77 -5.92 -3.52 2.50
CA ALA A 77 -4.52 -3.80 2.77
C ALA A 77 -3.56 -2.91 1.96
N TRP A 78 -3.91 -2.55 0.71
CA TRP A 78 -3.07 -1.69 -0.13
C TRP A 78 -2.92 -0.28 0.47
N LEU A 79 -4.00 0.29 1.02
CA LEU A 79 -3.95 1.60 1.67
C LEU A 79 -3.21 1.57 3.02
N LEU A 80 -3.32 0.45 3.76
CA LEU A 80 -2.69 0.33 5.08
C LEU A 80 -1.21 -0.02 4.99
N PHE A 81 -0.83 -1.00 4.17
CA PHE A 81 0.50 -1.63 4.27
C PHE A 81 1.51 -1.15 3.23
N LEU A 82 1.09 -0.80 2.02
CA LEU A 82 2.02 -0.25 1.02
C LEU A 82 2.70 1.05 1.49
N PRO A 83 1.98 2.02 2.10
CA PRO A 83 2.65 3.19 2.66
C PRO A 83 3.56 2.83 3.83
N THR A 84 3.23 1.82 4.64
CA THR A 84 4.09 1.40 5.76
C THR A 84 5.40 0.78 5.28
N ASP A 85 5.39 0.09 4.13
CA ASP A 85 6.62 -0.40 3.48
C ASP A 85 7.51 0.78 3.06
N ILE A 86 6.95 1.78 2.40
CA ILE A 86 7.67 3.01 2.00
C ILE A 86 8.25 3.73 3.22
N LEU A 87 7.41 3.99 4.23
CA LEU A 87 7.80 4.70 5.46
C LEU A 87 8.87 3.91 6.23
N GLY A 88 8.74 2.58 6.28
CA GLY A 88 9.67 1.70 6.97
C GLY A 88 11.04 1.69 6.31
N VAL A 89 11.09 1.50 4.99
CA VAL A 89 12.34 1.51 4.21
C VAL A 89 13.07 2.86 4.36
N LEU A 90 12.32 3.97 4.30
CA LEU A 90 12.86 5.34 4.42
C LEU A 90 13.28 5.72 5.84
N ALA A 91 12.70 5.10 6.88
CA ALA A 91 12.97 5.47 8.26
C ALA A 91 14.44 5.26 8.63
N ILE A 92 14.99 6.21 9.40
CA ILE A 92 16.40 6.22 9.81
C ILE A 92 16.64 5.26 10.98
N ASN A 93 15.68 5.17 11.90
CA ASN A 93 15.76 4.31 13.07
C ASN A 93 14.45 3.53 13.28
N SER A 94 14.54 2.45 14.06
CA SER A 94 13.41 1.54 14.28
C SER A 94 12.24 2.18 15.02
N LEU A 95 12.49 3.12 15.94
CA LEU A 95 11.43 3.82 16.67
C LEU A 95 10.65 4.75 15.72
N MET A 96 11.35 5.44 14.83
CA MET A 96 10.77 6.29 13.79
C MET A 96 9.97 5.44 12.80
N ALA A 97 10.47 4.27 12.39
CA ALA A 97 9.71 3.37 11.53
C ALA A 97 8.37 2.98 12.16
N PHE A 98 8.41 2.48 13.40
CA PHE A 98 7.20 2.13 14.14
C PHE A 98 6.26 3.33 14.30
N GLY A 99 6.79 4.49 14.70
CA GLY A 99 6.03 5.71 14.90
C GLY A 99 5.35 6.21 13.62
N LEU A 100 6.08 6.24 12.50
CA LEU A 100 5.53 6.66 11.20
C LEU A 100 4.44 5.70 10.72
N GLY A 101 4.65 4.40 10.85
CA GLY A 101 3.63 3.39 10.54
C GLY A 101 2.38 3.55 11.40
N ALA A 102 2.55 3.72 12.72
CA ALA A 102 1.44 3.91 13.65
C ALA A 102 0.65 5.19 13.34
N ILE A 103 1.34 6.31 13.11
CA ILE A 103 0.73 7.60 12.72
C ILE A 103 -0.08 7.43 11.42
N TRP A 104 0.47 6.72 10.43
CA TRP A 104 -0.25 6.44 9.18
C TRP A 104 -1.56 5.68 9.41
N GLY A 105 -1.53 4.62 10.23
CA GLY A 105 -2.72 3.83 10.56
C GLY A 105 -3.80 4.66 11.26
N ILE A 106 -3.40 5.49 12.23
CA ILE A 106 -4.30 6.43 12.91
C ILE A 106 -4.90 7.42 11.92
N LEU A 107 -4.05 8.02 11.07
CA LEU A 107 -4.47 9.01 10.08
C LEU A 107 -5.50 8.42 9.12
N ILE A 108 -5.24 7.25 8.55
CA ILE A 108 -6.18 6.64 7.60
C ILE A 108 -7.51 6.29 8.26
N LEU A 109 -7.49 5.68 9.46
CA LEU A 109 -8.72 5.31 10.14
C LEU A 109 -9.55 6.54 10.56
N THR A 110 -8.90 7.61 11.04
CA THR A 110 -9.59 8.82 11.51
C THR A 110 -10.04 9.74 10.37
N CYS A 111 -9.29 9.80 9.26
CA CYS A 111 -9.61 10.66 8.11
C CYS A 111 -10.62 10.05 7.15
N LEU A 112 -10.89 8.74 7.18
CA LEU A 112 -11.77 8.07 6.22
C LEU A 112 -13.19 8.68 6.20
N LEU A 113 -13.81 8.84 7.36
CA LEU A 113 -15.17 9.38 7.47
C LEU A 113 -15.26 10.87 7.10
N PRO A 114 -14.41 11.77 7.65
CA PRO A 114 -14.42 13.18 7.27
C PRO A 114 -14.15 13.40 5.77
N VAL A 115 -13.21 12.66 5.18
CA VAL A 115 -12.89 12.78 3.75
C VAL A 115 -14.06 12.29 2.90
N ASN A 116 -14.67 11.16 3.26
CA ASN A 116 -15.85 10.67 2.55
C ASN A 116 -16.99 11.69 2.59
N GLN A 117 -17.31 12.25 3.76
CA GLN A 117 -18.35 13.27 3.92
C GLN A 117 -18.07 14.53 3.08
N LEU A 118 -16.83 15.01 3.10
CA LEU A 118 -16.41 16.16 2.30
C LEU A 118 -16.61 15.89 0.81
N LEU A 119 -16.23 14.72 0.32
CA LEU A 119 -16.35 14.36 -1.09
C LEU A 119 -17.80 14.15 -1.51
N THR A 120 -18.66 13.61 -0.64
CA THR A 120 -20.12 13.51 -0.91
C THR A 120 -20.84 14.85 -0.90
N ALA A 121 -20.28 15.87 -0.22
CA ALA A 121 -20.87 17.20 -0.19
C ALA A 121 -20.59 18.01 -1.47
N LEU A 122 -19.68 17.53 -2.33
CA LEU A 122 -19.38 18.18 -3.60
C LEU A 122 -20.54 17.96 -4.59
N PRO A 123 -20.83 18.95 -5.46
CA PRO A 123 -21.88 18.84 -6.48
C PRO A 123 -21.52 17.92 -7.65
N VAL A 124 -20.30 17.38 -7.67
CA VAL A 124 -19.78 16.48 -8.71
C VAL A 124 -19.51 15.12 -8.08
N ASP A 125 -19.86 14.04 -8.78
CA ASP A 125 -19.63 12.66 -8.33
C ASP A 125 -18.15 12.23 -8.44
N VAL A 126 -17.36 12.71 -7.48
CA VAL A 126 -15.94 12.38 -7.37
C VAL A 126 -15.76 10.93 -6.90
N LEU A 127 -16.64 10.41 -6.04
CA LEU A 127 -16.51 9.06 -5.48
C LEU A 127 -16.82 7.97 -6.51
N GLY A 128 -17.82 8.18 -7.37
CA GLY A 128 -18.12 7.30 -8.49
C GLY A 128 -16.93 7.21 -9.44
N SER A 129 -16.42 8.37 -9.88
CA SER A 129 -15.27 8.49 -10.79
C SER A 129 -13.99 7.88 -10.21
N LEU A 130 -13.69 8.13 -8.94
CA LEU A 130 -12.56 7.49 -8.25
C LEU A 130 -12.70 5.96 -8.25
N GLY A 131 -13.90 5.46 -7.94
CA GLY A 131 -14.16 4.02 -7.93
C GLY A 131 -13.81 3.32 -9.25
N GLU A 132 -14.01 3.97 -10.38
CA GLU A 132 -13.69 3.43 -11.70
C GLU A 132 -12.19 3.28 -11.95
N LEU A 133 -11.33 4.05 -11.27
CA LEU A 133 -9.87 3.94 -11.40
C LEU A 133 -9.35 2.55 -10.97
N SER A 134 -10.08 1.86 -10.09
CA SER A 134 -9.69 0.52 -9.63
C SER A 134 -10.00 -0.59 -10.65
N SER A 135 -11.01 -0.41 -11.50
CA SER A 135 -11.48 -1.41 -12.47
C SER A 135 -10.41 -1.87 -13.47
N PRO A 136 -9.70 -0.97 -14.20
CA PRO A 136 -8.68 -1.39 -15.15
C PRO A 136 -7.49 -2.07 -14.45
N VAL A 137 -7.15 -1.64 -13.22
CA VAL A 137 -6.05 -2.23 -12.45
C VAL A 137 -6.39 -3.66 -12.05
N VAL A 138 -7.58 -3.89 -11.48
CA VAL A 138 -8.02 -5.24 -11.08
C VAL A 138 -8.13 -6.16 -12.30
N SER A 139 -8.68 -5.65 -13.41
CA SER A 139 -8.80 -6.41 -14.66
C SER A 139 -7.42 -6.78 -15.23
N ALA A 140 -6.47 -5.83 -15.24
CA ALA A 140 -5.11 -6.08 -15.67
C ALA A 140 -4.40 -7.12 -14.77
N PHE A 141 -4.65 -7.10 -13.46
CA PHE A 141 -4.13 -8.11 -12.52
C PHE A 141 -4.64 -9.51 -12.84
N ALA A 142 -5.92 -9.65 -13.19
CA ALA A 142 -6.48 -10.95 -13.58
C ALA A 142 -5.88 -11.47 -14.90
N LEU A 143 -5.51 -10.57 -15.81
CA LEU A 143 -4.93 -10.91 -17.12
C LEU A 143 -3.42 -11.15 -17.06
N PHE A 144 -2.71 -10.55 -16.10
CA PHE A 144 -1.25 -10.63 -16.01
C PHE A 144 -0.70 -12.06 -15.98
N PRO A 145 -1.27 -13.00 -15.20
CA PRO A 145 -0.84 -14.40 -15.21
C PRO A 145 -1.01 -15.06 -16.58
N LEU A 146 -2.10 -14.76 -17.30
CA LEU A 146 -2.33 -15.30 -18.64
C LEU A 146 -1.25 -14.80 -19.61
N VAL A 147 -0.96 -13.50 -19.59
CA VAL A 147 0.10 -12.92 -20.43
C VAL A 147 1.45 -13.55 -20.09
N ALA A 148 1.77 -13.72 -18.80
CA ALA A 148 3.02 -14.35 -18.37
C ALA A 148 3.13 -15.81 -18.84
N ILE A 149 2.06 -16.61 -18.71
CA ILE A 149 2.01 -18.00 -19.19
C ILE A 149 2.22 -18.04 -20.71
N PHE A 150 1.49 -17.23 -21.48
CA PHE A 150 1.64 -17.20 -22.93
C PHE A 150 3.02 -16.74 -23.37
N TYR A 151 3.63 -15.79 -22.66
CA TYR A 151 4.98 -15.33 -22.96
C TYR A 151 6.03 -16.40 -22.66
N GLN A 152 5.87 -17.14 -21.56
CA GLN A 152 6.86 -18.12 -21.11
C GLN A 152 6.76 -19.47 -21.84
N PHE A 153 5.54 -19.96 -22.11
CA PHE A 153 5.32 -21.31 -22.65
C PHE A 153 4.86 -21.30 -24.11
N GLY A 154 4.44 -20.14 -24.65
CA GLY A 154 3.90 -20.03 -26.00
C GLY A 154 2.50 -20.64 -26.14
N TRP A 155 1.68 -20.05 -27.02
CA TRP A 155 0.24 -20.35 -27.17
C TRP A 155 -0.15 -21.83 -27.21
N LYS A 156 0.68 -22.70 -27.81
CA LYS A 156 0.36 -24.11 -28.03
C LYS A 156 0.51 -25.01 -26.80
N GLN A 157 1.26 -24.57 -25.78
CA GLN A 157 1.50 -25.35 -24.55
C GLN A 157 0.75 -24.77 -23.35
N SER A 158 0.00 -23.67 -23.54
CA SER A 158 -0.66 -22.88 -22.49
C SER A 158 -2.16 -23.15 -22.33
N LEU A 159 -2.77 -23.90 -23.24
CA LEU A 159 -4.18 -24.34 -23.24
C LEU A 159 -4.26 -25.82 -22.85
#